data_AF-A0AAD8GCY3-F1
#
_entry.id   AF-A0AAD8GCY3-F1
#
_cell.length_a   1.000
_cell.length_b   1.000
_cell.length_c   1.000
_cell.angle_alpha   90.00
_cell.angle_beta   90.00
_cell.angle_gamma   90.00
#
_symmetry.space_group_name_H-M   'P 1'
#
loop_
_entity.id
_entity.type
_entity.pdbx_description
1 polymer ?
#
loop_
_entity_poly.entity_id
_entity_poly.type
_entity_poly.pdbx_seq_one_letter_code
_entity_poly.pdbx_strand_id
1 'polypeptide(L)'
;MSRDTMSRVAKKRQADPKVVQYIWAAIEVIRNQKQIANMDRISKYLTRVFGMHPKETTRQLGQAVKDGLVVETLTVGCKGSKAGIEQEGYWLPGDEIVSATSI
;
A
#
# COMPACT_ATOMS: atom_id res chain seq x y z
N MET A 1 4.65 -3.13 -42.29
CA MET A 1 4.80 -3.46 -40.86
C MET A 1 4.87 -2.16 -40.08
N SER A 2 3.71 -1.63 -39.68
CA SER A 2 3.60 -0.41 -38.90
C SER A 2 4.07 -0.69 -37.48
N ARG A 3 5.05 0.09 -37.00
CA ARG A 3 5.52 0.05 -35.62
C ARG A 3 4.65 1.01 -34.83
N ASP A 4 3.69 0.46 -34.08
CA ASP A 4 2.95 1.20 -33.06
C ASP A 4 3.94 1.65 -31.98
N THR A 5 4.43 2.88 -32.09
CA THR A 5 5.07 3.60 -30.99
C THR A 5 4.02 3.79 -29.91
N MET A 6 3.94 2.82 -29.00
CA MET A 6 3.23 2.95 -27.73
C MET A 6 3.89 4.10 -26.97
N SER A 7 3.32 5.28 -27.11
CA SER A 7 3.62 6.45 -26.29
C SER A 7 3.32 6.05 -24.85
N ARG A 8 4.38 5.62 -24.12
CA ARG A 8 4.34 5.49 -22.66
C ARG A 8 4.05 6.88 -22.13
N VAL A 9 2.76 7.21 -21.98
CA VAL A 9 2.31 8.32 -21.16
C VAL A 9 2.92 8.05 -19.80
N ALA A 10 4.04 8.70 -19.50
CA ALA A 10 4.58 8.73 -18.17
C ALA A 10 3.49 9.38 -17.31
N LYS A 11 2.65 8.56 -16.67
CA LYS A 11 1.71 9.03 -15.64
C LYS A 11 2.56 9.89 -14.69
N LYS A 12 2.34 11.20 -14.71
CA LYS A 12 2.98 12.12 -13.76
C LYS A 12 2.50 11.65 -12.39
N ARG A 13 3.40 11.01 -11.63
CA ARG A 13 3.09 10.52 -10.29
C ARG A 13 2.49 11.67 -9.51
N GLN A 14 1.28 11.49 -9.00
CA GLN A 14 0.63 12.50 -8.16
C GLN A 14 1.12 12.38 -6.71
N ALA A 15 1.49 11.18 -6.30
CA ALA A 15 2.06 10.94 -4.98
C ALA A 15 3.47 11.55 -4.87
N ASP A 16 3.74 12.20 -3.74
CA ASP A 16 5.09 12.69 -3.45
C ASP A 16 6.06 11.50 -3.32
N PRO A 17 7.17 11.47 -4.07
CA PRO A 17 8.06 10.31 -4.10
C PRO A 17 8.72 10.04 -2.75
N LYS A 18 8.90 11.05 -1.90
CA LYS A 18 9.45 10.89 -0.55
C LYS A 18 8.41 10.25 0.37
N VAL A 19 7.16 10.69 0.27
CA VAL A 19 6.05 10.09 1.02
C VAL A 19 5.81 8.64 0.63
N VAL A 20 5.92 8.29 -0.66
CA VAL A 20 5.81 6.90 -1.12
C VAL A 20 6.88 6.03 -0.46
N GLN A 21 8.13 6.49 -0.36
CA GLN A 21 9.19 5.75 0.33
C GLN A 21 8.86 5.54 1.82
N TYR A 22 8.26 6.53 2.47
CA TYR A 22 7.83 6.38 3.86
C TYR A 22 6.73 5.33 4.01
N ILE A 23 5.76 5.33 3.09
CA ILE A 23 4.69 4.32 3.05
C ILE A 23 5.29 2.93 2.84
N TRP A 24 6.26 2.79 1.93
CA TRP A 24 6.95 1.52 1.70
C TRP A 24 7.68 1.03 2.95
N ALA A 25 8.43 1.90 3.62
CA ALA A 25 9.08 1.57 4.88
C ALA A 25 8.07 1.15 5.96
N ALA A 26 6.91 1.82 6.03
CA ALA A 26 5.85 1.46 6.96
C ALA A 26 5.30 0.05 6.67
N ILE A 27 4.98 -0.24 5.41
CA ILE A 27 4.49 -1.55 4.97
C ILE A 27 5.53 -2.64 5.27
N GLU A 28 6.79 -2.41 4.92
CA GLU A 28 7.89 -3.36 5.17
C GLU A 28 8.04 -3.70 6.65
N VAL A 29 8.04 -2.68 7.53
CA VAL A 29 8.14 -2.90 8.99
C VAL A 29 6.93 -3.67 9.53
N ILE A 30 5.72 -3.34 9.09
CA ILE A 30 4.50 -4.03 9.54
C ILE A 30 4.48 -5.49 9.03
N ARG A 31 4.88 -5.70 7.78
CA ARG A 31 4.97 -7.03 7.15
C ARG A 31 6.06 -7.89 7.78
N ASN A 32 7.18 -7.29 8.16
CA ASN A 32 8.24 -7.97 8.92
C ASN A 32 7.74 -8.47 10.29
N GLN A 33 6.77 -7.77 10.89
CA GLN A 33 6.06 -8.22 12.09
C GLN A 33 4.97 -9.28 11.81
N LYS A 34 4.85 -9.77 10.57
CA LYS A 34 3.81 -10.70 10.08
C LYS A 34 2.39 -10.17 10.30
N GLN A 35 2.24 -8.85 10.22
CA GLN A 35 0.99 -8.14 10.44
C GLN A 35 0.43 -7.61 9.12
N ILE A 36 -0.90 -7.49 9.03
CA ILE A 36 -1.56 -6.81 7.91
C ILE A 36 -1.24 -5.31 8.02
N ALA A 37 -0.64 -4.75 6.98
CA ALA A 37 -0.44 -3.32 6.86
C ALA A 37 -1.77 -2.67 6.48
N ASN A 38 -2.50 -2.18 7.48
CA ASN A 38 -3.76 -1.47 7.29
C ASN A 38 -3.56 0.04 7.42
N MET A 39 -4.59 0.81 7.08
CA MET A 39 -4.52 2.27 7.07
C MET A 39 -4.15 2.84 8.45
N ASP A 40 -4.73 2.30 9.53
CA ASP A 40 -4.43 2.71 10.91
C ASP A 40 -2.96 2.49 11.28
N ARG A 41 -2.39 1.33 10.94
CA ARG A 41 -1.00 0.99 11.26
C ARG A 41 -0.01 1.82 10.46
N ILE A 42 -0.26 1.97 9.16
CA ILE A 42 0.57 2.82 8.29
C ILE A 42 0.52 4.26 8.80
N SER A 43 -0.67 4.78 9.07
CA SER A 43 -0.86 6.12 9.62
C SER A 43 -0.16 6.33 10.96
N LYS A 44 -0.28 5.38 11.89
CA LYS A 44 0.41 5.42 13.19
C LYS A 44 1.93 5.40 13.03
N TYR A 45 2.46 4.54 12.17
CA TYR A 45 3.89 4.45 11.91
C TYR A 45 4.40 5.77 11.30
N LEU A 46 3.73 6.29 10.28
CA LEU A 46 4.12 7.52 9.60
C LEU A 46 4.01 8.75 10.49
N THR A 47 2.98 8.82 11.34
CA THR A 47 2.84 9.87 12.35
C THR A 47 3.99 9.81 13.35
N ARG A 48 4.35 8.61 13.81
CA ARG A 48 5.39 8.41 14.84
C ARG A 48 6.81 8.63 14.33
N VAL A 49 7.12 8.15 13.12
CA VAL A 49 8.50 8.15 12.58
C VAL A 49 8.78 9.40 11.75
N PHE A 50 7.80 9.85 10.96
CA PHE A 50 7.96 10.94 10.01
C PHE A 50 7.14 12.19 10.35
N GLY A 51 6.35 12.18 11.43
CA GLY A 51 5.50 13.30 11.82
C GLY A 51 4.35 13.59 10.85
N MET A 52 4.01 12.63 9.97
CA MET A 52 2.97 12.82 8.96
C MET A 52 1.57 12.81 9.59
N HIS A 53 0.73 13.75 9.17
CA HIS A 53 -0.65 13.79 9.63
C HIS A 53 -1.46 12.63 9.02
N PRO A 54 -2.36 11.96 9.77
CA PRO A 54 -3.17 10.84 9.28
C PRO A 54 -3.96 11.18 8.02
N LYS A 55 -4.57 12.37 7.94
CA LYS A 55 -5.29 12.83 6.73
C LYS A 55 -4.39 12.90 5.49
N GLU A 56 -3.16 13.40 5.66
CA GLU A 56 -2.21 13.50 4.56
C GLU A 56 -1.78 12.10 4.12
N THR A 57 -1.54 11.22 5.10
CA THR A 57 -1.26 9.80 4.84
C THR A 57 -2.35 9.16 4.00
N THR A 58 -3.63 9.37 4.33
CA THR A 58 -4.75 8.80 3.55
C THR A 58 -4.71 9.27 2.11
N ARG A 59 -4.49 10.56 1.90
CA ARG A 59 -4.46 11.16 0.56
C ARG A 59 -3.31 10.58 -0.26
N GLN A 60 -2.11 10.55 0.32
CA GLN A 60 -0.90 10.07 -0.35
C GLN A 60 -0.94 8.57 -0.61
N LEU A 61 -1.50 7.78 0.32
CA LEU A 61 -1.70 6.35 0.14
C LEU A 61 -2.66 6.07 -1.01
N GLY A 62 -3.80 6.78 -1.08
CA GLY A 62 -4.73 6.67 -2.21
C GLY A 62 -4.12 7.11 -3.54
N GLN A 63 -3.23 8.10 -3.54
CA GLN A 63 -2.46 8.48 -4.73
C GLN A 63 -1.46 7.39 -5.12
N ALA A 64 -0.73 6.83 -4.16
CA ALA A 64 0.22 5.74 -4.39
C ALA A 64 -0.46 4.48 -4.95
N VAL A 65 -1.68 4.17 -4.50
CA VAL A 65 -2.50 3.09 -5.05
C VAL A 65 -2.92 3.39 -6.50
N LYS A 66 -3.41 4.60 -6.78
CA LYS A 66 -3.76 5.02 -8.16
C LYS A 66 -2.56 5.04 -9.11
N ASP A 67 -1.38 5.37 -8.59
CA ASP A 67 -0.12 5.36 -9.33
C ASP A 67 0.45 3.93 -9.50
N GLY A 68 -0.15 2.91 -8.87
CA GLY A 68 0.31 1.52 -8.92
C GLY A 68 1.60 1.27 -8.13
N LEU A 69 1.92 2.15 -7.18
CA LEU A 69 3.09 2.07 -6.31
C LEU A 69 2.82 1.31 -5.02
N VAL A 70 1.56 1.08 -4.69
CA VAL A 70 1.07 0.29 -3.56
C VAL A 70 -0.15 -0.46 -4.06
N VAL A 71 -0.32 -1.72 -3.66
CA VAL A 71 -1.51 -2.50 -3.96
C VAL A 71 -2.41 -2.51 -2.73
N GLU A 72 -3.65 -2.06 -2.90
CA GLU A 72 -4.69 -2.17 -1.88
C GLU A 72 -5.51 -3.44 -2.16
N THR A 73 -5.64 -4.29 -1.15
CA THR A 73 -6.44 -5.52 -1.22
C THR A 73 -7.36 -5.58 -0.02
N LEU A 74 -8.59 -6.07 -0.20
CA LEU A 74 -9.42 -6.48 0.93
C LEU A 74 -8.93 -7.84 1.43
N THR A 75 -8.26 -7.85 2.58
CA THR A 75 -7.76 -9.06 3.23
C THR A 75 -8.60 -9.35 4.45
N VAL A 76 -9.15 -10.56 4.52
CA VAL A 76 -9.80 -11.05 5.74
C VAL A 76 -8.72 -11.31 6.78
N GLY A 77 -8.86 -10.75 7.97
CA GLY A 77 -7.94 -11.05 9.07
C GLY A 77 -7.97 -12.54 9.39
N CYS A 78 -6.87 -13.26 9.21
CA CYS A 78 -6.77 -14.69 9.56
C CYS A 78 -6.22 -14.92 10.98
N LYS A 79 -5.94 -13.88 11.77
CA LYS A 79 -5.31 -14.02 13.09
C LYS A 79 -5.71 -12.93 14.10
N GLY A 80 -5.99 -13.34 15.34
CA GLY A 80 -6.31 -12.47 16.48
C GLY A 80 -7.81 -12.18 16.67
N SER A 81 -8.16 -11.27 17.58
CA SER A 81 -9.55 -10.90 17.92
C SER A 81 -10.35 -10.23 16.80
N LYS A 82 -9.73 -9.98 15.63
CA LYS A 82 -10.37 -9.49 14.39
C LYS A 82 -10.36 -10.56 13.28
N ALA A 83 -10.32 -11.84 13.67
CA ALA A 83 -10.40 -12.94 12.72
C ALA A 83 -11.77 -12.94 12.03
N GLY A 84 -11.78 -12.96 10.69
CA GLY A 84 -13.01 -12.88 9.89
C GLY A 84 -13.48 -11.47 9.55
N ILE A 85 -12.79 -10.41 10.00
CA ILE A 85 -13.12 -9.04 9.62
C ILE A 85 -12.32 -8.66 8.37
N GLU A 86 -13.04 -8.24 7.33
CA GLU A 86 -12.48 -7.65 6.13
C GLU A 86 -11.73 -6.36 6.50
N GLN A 87 -10.45 -6.30 6.15
CA GLN A 87 -9.61 -5.14 6.38
C GLN A 87 -8.87 -4.77 5.11
N GLU A 88 -8.71 -3.47 4.91
CA GLU A 88 -7.84 -2.92 3.86
C GLU A 88 -6.39 -3.30 4.20
N GLY A 89 -5.79 -4.12 3.33
CA GLY A 89 -4.38 -4.50 3.36
C GLY A 89 -3.62 -3.80 2.25
N TYR A 90 -2.52 -3.16 2.59
CA TYR A 90 -1.63 -2.48 1.64
C TYR A 90 -0.34 -3.29 1.44
N TRP A 91 0.06 -3.45 0.19
CA TRP A 91 1.16 -4.30 -0.24
C TRP A 91 2.09 -3.56 -1.18
N LEU A 92 3.35 -3.97 -1.21
CA LEU A 92 4.30 -3.45 -2.19
C LEU A 92 4.04 -4.08 -3.57
N PRO A 93 4.16 -3.32 -4.66
CA PRO A 93 3.99 -3.84 -6.02
C PRO A 93 5.11 -4.84 -6.31
N GLY A 94 4.74 -6.11 -6.49
CA GLY A 94 5.69 -7.21 -6.69
C GLY A 94 5.91 -8.10 -5.47
N ASP A 95 5.41 -7.72 -4.28
CA ASP A 95 5.22 -8.67 -3.19
C ASP A 95 4.09 -9.60 -3.65
N GLU A 96 4.38 -10.91 -3.75
CA GLU A 96 3.41 -11.91 -4.21
C GLU A 96 2.18 -11.81 -3.30
N ILE A 97 1.08 -11.28 -3.84
CA ILE A 97 -0.19 -11.19 -3.14
C ILE A 97 -0.65 -12.63 -3.03
N VAL A 98 -0.26 -13.30 -1.96
CA VAL A 98 -0.84 -14.57 -1.52
C VAL A 98 -2.26 -14.32 -0.99
N SER A 99 -3.07 -13.61 -1.78
CA SER A 99 -4.52 -13.62 -1.65
C SER A 99 -4.93 -15.05 -1.94
N ALA A 100 -5.21 -15.80 -0.88
CA ALA A 100 -6.48 -16.50 -0.64
C ALA A 100 -7.33 -16.90 -1.87
N THR A 101 -6.71 -17.34 -2.96
CA THR A 101 -7.36 -17.90 -4.14
C THR A 101 -6.68 -19.24 -4.42
N SER A 102 -6.94 -20.22 -3.56
CA SER A 102 -6.89 -21.66 -3.85
C SER A 102 -7.18 -22.43 -2.56
N ILE A 103 -8.45 -22.55 -2.17
CA ILE A 103 -9.14 -23.83 -1.92
C ILE A 103 -10.60 -23.64 -2.34
#